data_AF-A0AAW0FRT1-F1
#
_entry.id   AF-A0AAW0FRT1-F1
#
_cell.length_a   1.000
_cell.length_b   1.000
_cell.length_c   1.000
_cell.angle_alpha   90.00
_cell.angle_beta   90.00
_cell.angle_gamma   90.00
#
_symmetry.space_group_name_H-M   'P 1'
#
loop_
_entity.id
_entity.type
_entity.pdbx_description
1 polymer ?
#
loop_
_entity_poly.entity_id
_entity_poly.type
_entity_poly.pdbx_seq_one_letter_code
_entity_poly.pdbx_strand_id
1 'polypeptide(L)'
;MLQVIGSLLSILAATSFANPVGPRAPGWSFNLKGDSGLVALESIIVSPTLAVFFNKALDDPLQINNHSAWGALWNLETNEVTPLDLQTNSFCASGALLSNGTMVSVGGDQHGIAGDGTMGLRIFEPCDDPAGVGCTIFEDPENLHLAEKRPV
;
A
#
# COMPACT_ATOMS: atom_id res chain seq x y z
N MET A 1 -72.25 22.03 -33.78
CA MET A 1 -71.31 22.97 -33.13
C MET A 1 -70.18 22.16 -32.52
N LEU A 2 -69.05 21.99 -33.22
CA LEU A 2 -67.67 22.07 -32.69
C LEU A 2 -66.68 21.82 -33.84
N GLN A 3 -65.83 22.80 -34.12
CA GLN A 3 -64.71 22.74 -35.05
C GLN A 3 -63.52 22.03 -34.41
N VAL A 4 -62.74 21.28 -35.17
CA VAL A 4 -61.32 21.05 -34.83
C VAL A 4 -60.48 21.23 -36.08
N ILE A 5 -59.67 22.29 -36.03
CA ILE A 5 -58.71 22.72 -37.03
C ILE A 5 -57.50 21.78 -36.93
N GLY A 6 -57.18 21.08 -38.02
CA GLY A 6 -55.99 20.24 -38.10
C GLY A 6 -54.74 21.11 -38.18
N SER A 7 -53.93 21.09 -37.12
CA SER A 7 -52.64 21.79 -37.08
C SER A 7 -51.57 20.91 -37.76
N LEU A 8 -50.99 21.41 -38.85
CA LEU A 8 -49.92 20.75 -39.59
C LEU A 8 -48.61 20.80 -38.77
N LEU A 9 -48.20 19.63 -38.29
CA LEU A 9 -46.89 19.38 -37.68
C LEU A 9 -45.76 19.69 -38.69
N SER A 10 -44.86 20.60 -38.35
CA SER A 10 -43.54 20.69 -38.99
C SER A 10 -42.49 20.24 -37.98
N ILE A 11 -42.10 18.96 -38.05
CA ILE A 11 -40.97 18.43 -37.28
C ILE A 11 -39.70 18.77 -38.07
N LEU A 12 -38.95 19.77 -37.61
CA LEU A 12 -37.57 19.99 -38.06
C LEU A 12 -36.71 18.87 -37.46
N ALA A 13 -36.37 17.84 -38.24
CA ALA A 13 -35.40 16.84 -37.84
C ALA A 13 -33.99 17.46 -37.93
N ALA A 14 -33.45 17.89 -36.78
CA ALA A 14 -32.04 18.28 -36.70
C ALA A 14 -31.17 17.03 -36.79
N THR A 15 -30.63 16.74 -37.98
CA THR A 15 -29.61 15.70 -38.15
C THR A 15 -28.31 16.19 -37.52
N SER A 16 -28.06 15.83 -36.26
CA SER A 16 -26.73 15.96 -35.67
C SER A 16 -25.78 15.02 -36.42
N PHE A 17 -24.87 15.61 -37.19
CA PHE A 17 -23.72 14.88 -37.70
C PHE A 17 -22.84 14.52 -36.51
N ALA A 18 -22.88 13.26 -36.08
CA ALA A 18 -21.91 12.75 -35.14
C ALA A 18 -20.53 12.79 -35.82
N ASN A 19 -19.65 13.67 -35.33
CA ASN A 19 -18.25 13.62 -35.74
C ASN A 19 -17.70 12.22 -35.40
N PRO A 20 -17.00 11.54 -36.32
CA PRO A 20 -16.38 10.27 -36.01
C PRO A 20 -15.39 10.50 -34.86
N VAL A 21 -15.67 9.91 -33.70
CA VAL A 21 -14.76 9.90 -32.57
C VAL A 21 -13.53 9.13 -33.02
N GLY A 22 -12.44 9.85 -33.30
CA GLY A 22 -11.16 9.23 -33.60
C GLY A 22 -10.73 8.31 -32.45
N PRO A 23 -9.89 7.30 -32.71
CA PRO A 23 -9.44 6.39 -31.66
C PRO A 23 -8.81 7.20 -30.52
N ARG A 24 -9.29 6.97 -29.29
CA ARG A 24 -8.77 7.62 -28.09
C ARG A 24 -7.27 7.34 -28.01
N ALA A 25 -6.46 8.40 -27.88
CA ALA A 25 -5.03 8.27 -27.67
C ALA A 25 -4.78 7.34 -26.46
N PRO A 26 -3.68 6.56 -26.44
CA PRO A 26 -3.34 5.72 -25.29
C PRO A 26 -3.43 6.55 -24.01
N GLY A 27 -4.33 6.16 -23.11
CA GLY A 27 -4.62 6.89 -21.88
C GLY A 27 -4.15 6.08 -20.68
N TRP A 28 -3.65 6.77 -19.67
CA TRP A 28 -3.39 6.17 -18.37
C TRP A 28 -4.69 5.97 -17.60
N SER A 29 -4.80 4.87 -16.88
CA SER A 29 -5.89 4.60 -15.94
C SER A 29 -5.32 4.16 -14.59
N PHE A 30 -6.00 4.53 -13.51
CA PHE A 30 -5.76 3.92 -12.21
C PHE A 30 -6.44 2.55 -12.19
N ASN A 31 -5.68 1.51 -11.86
CA ASN A 31 -6.19 0.17 -11.70
C ASN A 31 -6.03 -0.21 -10.23
N LEU A 32 -7.15 -0.24 -9.50
CA LEU A 32 -7.15 -0.74 -8.12
C LEU A 32 -6.87 -2.25 -8.16
N LYS A 33 -5.81 -2.66 -7.47
CA LYS A 33 -5.29 -4.03 -7.52
C LYS A 33 -5.75 -4.93 -6.38
N GLY A 34 -5.99 -4.36 -5.21
CA GLY A 34 -6.42 -5.09 -4.03
C GLY A 34 -6.47 -4.19 -2.80
N ASP A 35 -6.62 -4.82 -1.65
CA ASP A 35 -6.64 -4.18 -0.33
C ASP A 35 -5.50 -4.79 0.51
N SER A 36 -4.59 -3.94 0.99
CA SER A 36 -3.47 -4.34 1.85
C SER A 36 -3.90 -4.59 3.30
N GLY A 37 -5.10 -4.17 3.70
CA GLY A 37 -5.59 -4.30 5.07
C GLY A 37 -4.86 -3.42 6.10
N LEU A 38 -3.91 -2.59 5.66
CA LEU A 38 -3.26 -1.52 6.43
C LEU A 38 -2.96 -0.33 5.52
N VAL A 39 -2.66 0.83 6.10
CA VAL A 39 -2.19 2.00 5.34
C VAL A 39 -0.70 1.87 5.09
N ALA A 40 -0.30 1.70 3.83
CA ALA A 40 1.11 1.65 3.43
C ALA A 40 1.77 3.05 3.49
N LEU A 41 1.98 3.57 4.70
CA LEU A 41 2.60 4.89 4.94
C LEU A 41 4.05 4.92 4.47
N GLU A 42 4.78 3.82 4.67
CA GLU A 42 6.12 3.62 4.14
C GLU A 42 6.06 2.40 3.20
N SER A 43 6.54 2.57 1.97
CA SER A 43 6.57 1.49 0.96
C SER A 43 7.97 1.34 0.40
N ILE A 44 8.50 0.12 0.46
CA ILE A 44 9.87 -0.20 0.08
C ILE A 44 9.85 -1.39 -0.87
N ILE A 45 10.34 -1.20 -2.10
CA ILE A 45 10.51 -2.28 -3.06
C ILE A 45 11.77 -3.07 -2.67
N VAL A 46 11.58 -4.31 -2.21
CA VAL A 46 12.68 -5.17 -1.71
C VAL A 46 13.08 -6.24 -2.72
N SER A 47 12.26 -6.49 -3.73
CA SER A 47 12.58 -7.36 -4.87
C SER A 47 11.75 -6.97 -6.11
N PRO A 48 11.98 -7.58 -7.28
CA PRO A 48 11.12 -7.37 -8.46
C PRO A 48 9.64 -7.67 -8.21
N THR A 49 9.32 -8.55 -7.26
CA THR A 49 7.96 -9.03 -7.00
C THR A 49 7.41 -8.61 -5.64
N LEU A 50 8.24 -8.07 -4.73
CA LEU A 50 7.84 -7.82 -3.35
C LEU A 50 8.08 -6.37 -2.93
N ALA A 51 7.10 -5.83 -2.21
CA ALA A 51 7.21 -4.60 -1.46
C ALA A 51 6.94 -4.83 0.03
N VAL A 52 7.75 -4.24 0.90
CA VAL A 52 7.46 -4.15 2.34
C VAL A 52 6.70 -2.86 2.58
N PHE A 53 5.60 -2.95 3.32
CA PHE A 53 4.81 -1.83 3.81
C PHE A 53 4.94 -1.71 5.33
N PHE A 54 5.12 -0.49 5.81
CA PHE A 54 4.97 -0.17 7.23
C PHE A 54 3.86 0.86 7.44
N ASN A 55 3.16 0.70 8.56
CA ASN A 55 2.16 1.62 9.05
C ASN A 55 2.48 2.04 10.49
N LYS A 56 1.66 2.92 11.04
CA LYS A 56 1.56 3.14 12.48
C LYS A 56 0.87 1.97 13.15
N ALA A 57 1.43 1.50 14.26
CA ALA A 57 0.86 0.45 15.10
C ALA A 57 -0.45 0.92 15.78
N LEU A 58 -1.55 0.76 15.06
CA LEU A 58 -2.92 1.05 15.46
C LEU A 58 -3.82 -0.17 15.15
N ASP A 59 -5.13 0.01 15.34
CA ASP A 59 -6.15 -1.02 15.11
C ASP A 59 -6.52 -1.13 13.62
N ASP A 60 -5.60 -1.68 12.81
CA ASP A 60 -5.81 -1.94 11.38
C ASP A 60 -6.50 -3.31 11.13
N PRO A 61 -7.26 -3.47 10.02
CA PRO A 61 -7.95 -4.72 9.68
C PRO A 61 -7.06 -5.93 9.43
N LEU A 62 -5.84 -5.75 8.92
CA LEU A 62 -4.89 -6.86 8.71
C LEU A 62 -4.45 -7.41 10.06
N GLN A 63 -4.59 -8.72 10.29
CA GLN A 63 -4.31 -9.36 11.58
C GLN A 63 -3.18 -10.38 11.46
N ILE A 64 -2.38 -10.49 12.52
CA ILE A 64 -1.37 -11.53 12.72
C ILE A 64 -1.30 -11.85 14.21
N ASN A 65 -1.14 -13.12 14.59
CA ASN A 65 -0.94 -13.54 15.98
C ASN A 65 -1.93 -12.91 17.00
N ASN A 66 -3.18 -12.70 16.60
CA ASN A 66 -4.25 -12.10 17.41
C ASN A 66 -4.04 -10.60 17.77
N HIS A 67 -3.34 -9.85 16.92
CA HIS A 67 -3.28 -8.39 16.95
C HIS A 67 -3.24 -7.82 15.52
N SER A 68 -3.49 -6.51 15.40
CA SER A 68 -3.32 -5.82 14.11
C SER A 68 -1.87 -5.86 13.66
N ALA A 69 -1.66 -6.10 12.37
CA ALA A 69 -0.37 -6.02 11.71
C ALA A 69 -0.13 -4.57 11.27
N TRP A 70 1.02 -4.00 11.63
CA TRP A 70 1.50 -2.71 11.12
C TRP A 70 2.69 -2.84 10.18
N GLY A 71 3.00 -4.07 9.79
CA GLY A 71 3.86 -4.38 8.66
C GLY A 71 3.18 -5.38 7.73
N ALA A 72 3.45 -5.28 6.44
CA ALA A 72 2.98 -6.25 5.45
C ALA A 72 3.98 -6.43 4.32
N LEU A 73 4.01 -7.63 3.75
CA LEU A 73 4.64 -7.93 2.48
C LEU A 73 3.56 -7.96 1.41
N TRP A 74 3.76 -7.19 0.35
CA TRP A 74 2.85 -7.09 -0.78
C TRP A 74 3.49 -7.69 -2.02
N ASN A 75 2.81 -8.63 -2.66
CA ASN A 75 3.23 -9.18 -3.93
C ASN A 75 2.76 -8.27 -5.08
N LEU A 76 3.69 -7.70 -5.82
CA LEU A 76 3.47 -6.76 -6.93
C LEU A 76 2.86 -7.43 -8.17
N GLU A 77 2.98 -8.75 -8.31
CA GLU A 77 2.45 -9.52 -9.43
C GLU A 77 1.04 -10.03 -9.14
N THR A 78 0.84 -10.64 -7.96
CA THR A 78 -0.44 -11.26 -7.58
C THR A 78 -1.39 -10.33 -6.85
N ASN A 79 -0.88 -9.23 -6.28
CA ASN A 79 -1.64 -8.29 -5.43
C ASN A 79 -2.13 -8.92 -4.13
N GLU A 80 -1.39 -9.92 -3.64
CA GLU A 80 -1.65 -10.59 -2.38
C GLU A 80 -0.83 -9.94 -1.26
N VAL A 81 -1.42 -9.92 -0.07
CA VAL A 81 -0.80 -9.39 1.14
C VAL A 81 -0.48 -10.52 2.12
N THR A 82 0.72 -10.47 2.69
CA THR A 82 1.14 -11.31 3.81
C THR A 82 1.47 -10.40 5.01
N PRO A 83 0.83 -10.56 6.17
CA PRO A 83 1.16 -9.75 7.32
C PRO A 83 2.57 -10.04 7.83
N LEU A 84 3.26 -9.00 8.30
CA LEU A 84 4.56 -9.10 8.96
C LEU A 84 4.40 -8.79 10.45
N ASP A 85 4.98 -9.64 11.29
CA ASP A 85 4.89 -9.49 12.75
C ASP A 85 6.06 -8.64 13.24
N LEU A 86 5.79 -7.35 13.44
CA LEU A 86 6.76 -6.42 14.00
C LEU A 86 6.61 -6.39 15.52
N GLN A 87 7.71 -6.13 16.22
CA GLN A 87 7.74 -5.98 17.67
C GLN A 87 7.63 -4.51 18.09
N THR A 88 8.21 -3.60 17.32
CA THR A 88 8.25 -2.17 17.66
C THR A 88 7.52 -1.31 16.64
N ASN A 89 7.02 -0.14 17.04
CA ASN A 89 6.25 0.73 16.15
C ASN A 89 7.14 1.40 15.08
N SER A 90 6.94 1.04 13.81
CA SER A 90 7.70 1.55 12.66
C SER A 90 7.31 2.96 12.20
N PHE A 91 6.26 3.57 12.75
CA PHE A 91 5.80 4.88 12.29
C PHE A 91 6.89 5.96 12.40
N CYS A 92 7.08 6.73 11.34
CA CYS A 92 8.12 7.76 11.24
C CYS A 92 9.54 7.20 11.39
N ALA A 93 9.73 5.91 11.12
CA ALA A 93 11.06 5.37 10.92
C ALA A 93 11.66 5.90 9.61
N SER A 94 12.94 5.63 9.43
CA SER A 94 13.63 5.87 8.17
C SER A 94 14.58 4.71 7.89
N GLY A 95 15.08 4.60 6.67
CA GLY A 95 15.84 3.42 6.27
C GLY A 95 16.49 3.53 4.91
N ALA A 96 17.19 2.46 4.56
CA ALA A 96 17.82 2.31 3.26
C ALA A 96 17.97 0.83 2.89
N LEU A 97 18.21 0.59 1.61
CA LEU A 97 18.70 -0.69 1.12
C LEU A 97 20.24 -0.69 1.20
N LEU A 98 20.81 -1.76 1.75
CA LEU A 98 22.24 -2.02 1.72
C LEU A 98 22.66 -2.56 0.35
N SER A 99 23.96 -2.58 0.06
CA SER A 99 24.50 -3.01 -1.23
C SER A 99 24.23 -4.48 -1.59
N ASN A 100 23.91 -5.32 -0.60
CA ASN A 100 23.50 -6.71 -0.78
C ASN A 100 21.97 -6.87 -0.96
N GLY A 101 21.20 -5.78 -0.96
CA GLY A 101 19.74 -5.80 -1.09
C GLY A 101 18.97 -5.89 0.24
N THR A 102 19.65 -6.04 1.37
CA THR A 102 18.99 -6.00 2.69
C THR A 102 18.36 -4.64 2.93
N MET A 103 17.07 -4.60 3.29
CA MET A 103 16.42 -3.39 3.79
C MET A 103 16.68 -3.25 5.28
N VAL A 104 17.04 -2.04 5.69
CA VAL A 104 17.14 -1.65 7.10
C VAL A 104 16.24 -0.48 7.36
N SER A 105 15.33 -0.62 8.34
CA SER A 105 14.51 0.46 8.91
C SER A 105 14.95 0.73 10.36
N VAL A 106 14.99 2.00 10.73
CA VAL A 106 15.67 2.53 11.90
C VAL A 106 14.79 3.60 12.57
N GLY A 107 14.63 3.49 13.89
CA GLY A 107 13.78 4.39 14.66
C GLY A 107 12.30 4.04 14.54
N GLY A 108 11.44 5.01 14.86
CA GLY A 108 9.99 4.80 14.97
C GLY A 108 9.36 5.65 16.06
N ASP A 109 8.10 5.38 16.38
CA ASP A 109 7.30 6.12 17.36
C ASP A 109 7.25 5.37 18.71
N GLN A 110 7.18 6.10 19.82
CA GLN A 110 7.03 5.54 21.17
C GLN A 110 5.57 5.23 21.56
N HIS A 111 4.60 5.72 20.78
CA HIS A 111 3.17 5.59 21.06
C HIS A 111 2.51 4.59 20.11
N GLY A 112 1.39 4.00 20.53
CA GLY A 112 0.63 3.02 19.74
C GLY A 112 0.36 1.78 20.56
N ILE A 113 0.06 0.67 19.88
CA ILE A 113 -0.19 -0.63 20.52
C ILE A 113 1.03 -1.57 20.51
N ALA A 114 2.12 -1.17 19.84
CA ALA A 114 3.38 -1.92 19.74
C ALA A 114 4.42 -1.45 20.78
N GLY A 115 5.57 -2.13 20.82
CA GLY A 115 6.74 -1.69 21.60
C GLY A 115 7.33 -0.36 21.12
N ASP A 116 8.09 0.31 21.99
CA ASP A 116 8.75 1.60 21.71
C ASP A 116 9.68 1.49 20.48
N GLY A 117 9.31 2.20 19.41
CA GLY A 117 10.03 2.21 18.14
C GLY A 117 11.22 3.15 18.10
N THR A 118 11.42 4.04 19.08
CA THR A 118 12.45 5.11 18.99
C THR A 118 13.89 4.61 18.87
N MET A 119 14.14 3.35 19.23
CA MET A 119 15.43 2.66 19.04
C MET A 119 15.33 1.44 18.12
N GLY A 120 14.19 1.24 17.46
CA GLY A 120 13.91 0.07 16.64
C GLY A 120 14.92 -0.11 15.51
N LEU A 121 15.28 -1.36 15.26
CA LEU A 121 16.05 -1.80 14.11
C LEU A 121 15.30 -2.98 13.48
N ARG A 122 14.87 -2.79 12.23
CA ARG A 122 14.11 -3.75 11.44
C ARG A 122 14.90 -4.14 10.20
N ILE A 123 15.16 -5.42 10.02
CA ILE A 123 15.99 -5.93 8.93
C ILE A 123 15.16 -6.89 8.08
N PHE A 124 15.04 -6.62 6.79
CA PHE A 124 14.50 -7.56 5.80
C PHE A 124 15.64 -7.97 4.87
N GLU A 125 16.05 -9.23 4.93
CA GLU A 125 17.06 -9.77 4.02
C GLU A 125 16.45 -10.09 2.65
N PRO A 126 17.26 -10.13 1.57
CA PRO A 126 16.79 -10.54 0.26
C PRO A 126 16.01 -11.86 0.33
N CYS A 127 14.80 -11.83 -0.20
CA CYS A 127 13.90 -12.98 -0.20
C CYS A 127 14.07 -13.78 -1.49
N ASP A 128 14.47 -15.05 -1.37
CA ASP A 128 14.67 -15.94 -2.52
C ASP A 128 13.34 -16.40 -3.14
N ASP A 129 12.28 -16.47 -2.34
CA ASP A 129 10.96 -16.86 -2.80
C ASP A 129 10.21 -15.65 -3.38
N PRO A 130 9.83 -15.67 -4.68
CA PRO A 130 9.17 -14.52 -5.31
C PRO A 130 7.77 -14.24 -4.77
N ALA A 131 7.14 -15.19 -4.08
CA ALA A 131 5.88 -15.00 -3.36
C ALA A 131 6.09 -14.55 -1.90
N GLY A 132 7.32 -14.48 -1.41
CA GLY A 132 7.61 -14.04 -0.04
C GLY A 132 7.52 -15.14 1.01
N VAL A 133 7.37 -16.40 0.62
CA VAL A 133 7.14 -17.51 1.55
C VAL A 133 8.35 -17.70 2.47
N GLY A 134 8.12 -17.60 3.78
CA GLY A 134 9.15 -17.74 4.81
C GLY A 134 10.02 -16.51 5.02
N CYS A 135 9.79 -15.43 4.29
CA CYS A 135 10.50 -14.17 4.46
C CYS A 135 9.78 -13.29 5.49
N THR A 136 10.53 -12.72 6.42
CA THR A 136 10.00 -11.91 7.52
C THR A 136 10.94 -10.76 7.86
N ILE A 137 10.51 -9.91 8.78
CA ILE A 137 11.35 -8.87 9.39
C ILE A 137 12.04 -9.49 10.61
N PHE A 138 13.36 -9.32 10.68
CA PHE A 138 14.11 -9.54 11.90
C PHE A 138 14.07 -8.30 12.79
N GLU A 139 13.68 -8.49 14.04
CA GLU A 139 13.80 -7.54 15.15
C GLU A 139 14.30 -8.26 16.39
N ASP A 140 15.20 -7.61 17.14
CA ASP A 140 15.60 -8.04 18.47
C ASP A 140 15.75 -6.78 19.34
N PRO A 141 14.64 -6.20 19.84
CA PRO A 141 14.69 -4.94 20.58
C PRO A 141 15.42 -5.05 21.93
N GLU A 142 15.73 -6.26 22.40
CA GLU A 142 16.49 -6.50 23.64
C GLU A 142 18.01 -6.45 23.40
N ASN A 143 18.49 -6.99 22.27
CA ASN A 143 19.93 -7.14 22.03
C ASN A 143 20.44 -6.40 20.78
N LEU A 144 19.58 -6.09 19.81
CA LEU A 144 19.90 -5.37 18.58
C LEU A 144 18.96 -4.15 18.39
N HIS A 145 19.34 -3.06 19.04
CA HIS A 145 18.66 -1.77 18.94
C HIS A 145 19.67 -0.64 18.80
N LEU A 146 19.20 0.56 18.44
CA LEU A 146 20.05 1.74 18.46
C LEU A 146 20.56 2.04 19.87
N ALA A 147 21.79 2.59 19.96
CA ALA A 147 22.38 2.97 21.25
C ALA A 147 21.64 4.12 21.96
N GLU A 148 20.92 4.95 21.20
CA GLU A 148 20.19 6.11 21.71
C GLU A 148 18.83 6.24 21.00
N LYS A 149 17.84 6.77 21.73
CA LYS A 149 16.51 7.08 21.18
C LYS A 149 16.61 8.11 20.07
N ARG A 150 15.89 7.89 18.97
CA ARG A 150 15.66 8.87 17.92
C ARG A 150 14.32 9.56 18.20
N PRO A 151 14.33 10.79 18.76
CA PRO A 151 13.08 11.52 18.98
C PRO A 151 12.46 11.88 17.63
N VAL A 152 11.14 11.71 17.56
CA VAL A 152 10.29 12.12 16.45
C VAL A 152 9.37 13.24 16.92
#